data_AF-A0A7W1LRY1-F1
#
_entry.id   AF-A0A7W1LRY1-F1
#
_cell.length_a   1.000
_cell.length_b   1.000
_cell.length_c   1.000
_cell.angle_alpha   90.00
_cell.angle_beta   90.00
_cell.angle_gamma   90.00
#
_symmetry.space_group_name_H-M   'P 1'
#
loop_
_entity.id
_entity.type
_entity.pdbx_description
1 polymer ?
#
loop_
_entity_poly.entity_id
_entity_poly.type
_entity_poly.pdbx_seq_one_letter_code
_entity_poly.pdbx_strand_id
1 'polypeptide(L)' 'MEDAGFVIGSYVVVFGGIAAYAATMISRARRLARRVPDADKPWT' A
#
# COMPACT_ATOMS: atom_id res chain seq x y z
N MET A 1 1.74 30.72 11.90
CA MET A 1 1.61 29.25 12.02
C MET A 1 0.24 28.74 11.52
N GLU A 2 -0.59 29.59 10.90
CA GLU A 2 -1.94 29.20 10.45
C GLU A 2 -1.95 28.15 9.33
N ASP A 3 -0.96 28.15 8.43
CA ASP A 3 -0.93 27.19 7.32
C ASP A 3 -0.32 25.82 7.68
N ALA A 4 0.34 25.71 8.84
CA ALA A 4 1.05 24.50 9.22
C ALA A 4 0.09 23.29 9.33
N GLY A 5 -1.12 23.52 9.85
CA GLY A 5 -2.16 22.49 9.92
C GLY A 5 -2.63 22.02 8.53
N PHE A 6 -2.78 22.95 7.58
CA PHE A 6 -3.17 22.62 6.21
C PHE A 6 -2.07 21.83 5.49
N VAL A 7 -0.80 22.27 5.60
CA VAL A 7 0.35 21.59 5.02
C VAL A 7 0.48 20.18 5.58
N ILE A 8 0.46 20.01 6.91
CA ILE A 8 0.56 18.70 7.55
C ILE A 8 -0.64 17.82 7.15
N GLY A 9 -1.86 18.36 7.16
CA GLY A 9 -3.07 17.65 6.77
C GLY A 9 -3.00 17.14 5.34
N SER A 10 -2.54 17.96 4.39
CA SER A 10 -2.39 17.56 2.99
C SER A 10 -1.41 16.39 2.81
N TYR A 11 -0.27 16.41 3.51
CA TYR A 11 0.69 15.31 3.49
C TYR A 11 0.11 14.04 4.11
N VAL A 12 -0.63 14.15 5.21
CA VAL A 12 -1.30 13.00 5.83
C VAL A 12 -2.30 12.37 4.86
N VAL A 13 -3.09 13.17 4.13
CA VAL A 13 -4.05 12.66 3.15
C VAL A 13 -3.34 11.96 1.99
N VAL A 14 -2.29 12.58 1.44
CA VAL A 14 -1.56 12.01 0.29
C VAL A 14 -0.82 10.74 0.69
N PHE A 15 0.03 10.81 1.72
CA PHE A 15 0.80 9.64 2.16
C PHE A 15 -0.10 8.55 2.74
N GLY A 16 -1.16 8.92 3.47
CA GLY A 16 -2.15 7.98 3.97
C GLY A 16 -2.88 7.26 2.84
N GLY A 17 -3.29 7.99 1.79
CA GLY A 17 -3.92 7.40 0.61
C GLY A 17 -3.00 6.44 -0.14
N ILE A 18 -1.75 6.84 -0.37
CA ILE A 18 -0.74 5.99 -1.01
C ILE A 18 -0.47 4.74 -0.17
N ALA A 19 -0.25 4.90 1.14
CA ALA A 19 0.02 3.79 2.05
C ALA A 19 -1.17 2.81 2.12
N ALA A 20 -2.39 3.32 2.23
CA ALA A 20 -3.60 2.50 2.22
C ALA A 20 -3.74 1.73 0.90
N TYR A 21 -3.55 2.40 -0.24
CA TYR A 21 -3.60 1.76 -1.54
C TYR A 21 -2.54 0.66 -1.68
N ALA A 22 -1.28 0.97 -1.37
CA ALA A 22 -0.18 0.02 -1.41
C ALA A 22 -0.44 -1.20 -0.50
N ALA A 23 -0.91 -0.97 0.74
CA ALA A 23 -1.24 -2.03 1.69
C ALA A 23 -2.34 -2.95 1.16
N THR A 24 -3.40 -2.40 0.54
CA THR A 24 -4.46 -3.21 -0.06
C THR A 24 -3.97 -4.02 -1.26
N MET A 25 -3.13 -3.42 -2.13
CA MET A 25 -2.54 -4.10 -3.28
C MET A 25 -1.66 -5.26 -2.83
N ILE A 26 -0.73 -5.04 -1.90
CA ILE A 26 0.17 -6.07 -1.38
C ILE A 26 -0.63 -7.18 -0.71
N SER A 27 -1.65 -6.85 0.07
CA SER A 27 -2.51 -7.84 0.73
C SER A 27 -3.23 -8.74 -0.29
N ARG A 28 -3.73 -8.16 -1.38
CA ARG A 28 -4.34 -8.90 -2.49
C ARG A 28 -3.33 -9.76 -3.23
N ALA A 29 -2.14 -9.22 -3.53
CA ALA A 29 -1.06 -9.95 -4.18
C ALA A 29 -0.63 -11.16 -3.34
N ARG A 30 -0.41 -11.00 -2.04
CA ARG A 30 -0.08 -12.10 -1.11
C ARG A 30 -1.20 -13.15 -1.05
N ARG A 31 -2.46 -12.72 -1.06
CA ARG A 31 -3.60 -13.65 -1.08
C ARG A 31 -3.64 -14.47 -2.36
N LEU A 32 -3.34 -13.87 -3.51
CA LEU A 32 -3.29 -14.55 -4.80
C LEU A 32 -2.08 -15.48 -4.89
N ALA A 33 -0.89 -15.03 -4.48
CA ALA A 33 0.34 -15.81 -4.48
C ALA A 33 0.24 -17.07 -3.62
N ARG A 34 -0.55 -17.04 -2.53
CA ARG A 34 -0.82 -18.23 -1.70
C ARG A 34 -1.65 -19.32 -2.39
N ARG A 35 -2.32 -19.00 -3.50
CA ARG A 35 -3.13 -19.98 -4.27
C ARG A 35 -2.32 -20.72 -5.32
N VAL A 36 -1.12 -20.23 -5.65
CA VAL A 36 -0.25 -20.83 -6.64
C VAL A 36 0.71 -21.79 -5.91
N PRO A 37 0.83 -23.05 -6.36
CA PRO A 37 1.85 -23.98 -5.85
C PRO A 37 3.24 -23.35 -5.90
N ASP A 38 4.09 -23.65 -4.92
CA ASP A 38 5.43 -23.03 -4.84
C ASP A 38 6.29 -23.32 -6.08
N ALA A 39 6.12 -24.50 -6.71
CA ALA A 39 6.82 -24.89 -7.93
C ALA A 39 6.49 -24.03 -9.16
N ASP A 40 5.32 -23.38 -9.16
CA ASP A 40 4.83 -22.58 -10.28
C ASP A 40 5.11 -21.07 -10.10
N LYS A 41 5.78 -20.69 -9.00
CA LYS A 41 6.13 -19.29 -8.75
C LYS A 41 7.37 -18.92 -9.58
N PRO A 42 7.27 -17.96 -10.53
CA PRO A 42 8.40 -17.58 -11.38
C PRO A 42 9.50 -16.78 -10.64
N TRP A 43 9.29 -16.50 -9.35
CA TRP A 43 10.30 -15.92 -8.47
C TRP A 43 10.75 -17.03 -7.51
N THR A 44 12.01 -17.44 -7.65
CA THR A 44 12.73 -18.29 -6.70
C THR A 44 13.94 -17.53 -6.21
#